data_AF-A0A318L9S4-F1
#
_entry.id   AF-A0A318L9S4-F1
#
_cell.length_a   1.000
_cell.length_b   1.000
_cell.length_c   1.000
_cell.angle_alpha   90.00
_cell.angle_beta   90.00
_cell.angle_gamma   90.00
#
_symmetry.space_group_name_H-M   'P 1'
#
loop_
_entity.id
_entity.type
_entity.pdbx_description
1 polymer ?
#
loop_
_entity_poly.entity_id
_entity_poly.type
_entity_poly.pdbx_seq_one_letter_code
_entity_poly.pdbx_strand_id
1 'polypeptide(L)'
;MNQKVDLASRYEGADATGSIHIAMNPQALVLSVSINEGWRKKLAPEQFADALLDAYREAMQTAISAAATAGSSGAARGPASQAIAKILRDYDDDGPSADWYTGIRAKLDRIKQRRKAIEEYVAEARVDPIDREVRGPNGYLTFQLQRGIPVSVTAAVPALRSASTELLRKDAMAAFRAANLTAEN
;
A
#
# COMPACT_ATOMS: atom_id res chain seq x y z
N MET A 1 -24.13 -22.46 -0.01
CA MET A 1 -22.91 -22.57 -0.83
C MET A 1 -21.81 -21.80 -0.11
N ASN A 2 -20.90 -22.51 0.55
CA ASN A 2 -19.76 -21.91 1.25
C ASN A 2 -18.66 -21.64 0.22
N GLN A 3 -18.49 -20.37 -0.16
CA GLN A 3 -17.35 -19.95 -0.96
C GLN A 3 -16.12 -20.05 -0.05
N LYS A 4 -15.33 -21.12 -0.24
CA LYS A 4 -13.93 -21.15 0.20
C LYS A 4 -13.28 -19.92 -0.44
N VAL A 5 -13.02 -18.89 0.36
CA VAL A 5 -12.08 -17.84 -0.04
C VAL A 5 -10.76 -18.58 -0.26
N ASP A 6 -10.38 -18.74 -1.52
CA ASP A 6 -9.18 -19.47 -1.89
C ASP A 6 -7.99 -18.71 -1.31
N LEU A 7 -7.38 -19.26 -0.26
CA LEU A 7 -6.17 -18.69 0.37
C LEU A 7 -5.00 -18.58 -0.62
N ALA A 8 -5.13 -19.21 -1.80
CA ALA A 8 -4.18 -19.19 -2.90
C ALA A 8 -4.05 -17.84 -3.62
N SER A 9 -4.79 -16.80 -3.24
CA SER A 9 -4.79 -15.52 -3.96
C SER A 9 -4.89 -14.31 -3.03
N ARG A 10 -4.22 -14.37 -1.88
CA ARG A 10 -4.13 -13.27 -0.92
C ARG A 10 -2.70 -12.72 -0.90
N TYR A 11 -2.56 -11.42 -1.11
CA TYR A 11 -1.29 -10.72 -1.05
C TYR A 11 -1.25 -9.87 0.20
N GLU A 12 -0.18 -10.01 0.97
CA GLU A 12 -0.03 -9.31 2.24
C GLU A 12 1.10 -8.28 2.14
N GLY A 13 0.97 -7.23 2.93
CA GLY A 13 2.01 -6.24 3.17
C GLY A 13 1.93 -5.75 4.60
N ALA A 14 3.08 -5.39 5.16
CA ALA A 14 3.19 -4.88 6.51
C ALA A 14 3.85 -3.50 6.51
N ASP A 15 3.70 -2.76 7.61
CA ASP A 15 4.58 -1.63 7.86
C ASP A 15 5.95 -2.12 8.35
N ALA A 16 6.98 -1.27 8.30
CA ALA A 16 8.35 -1.62 8.68
C ALA A 16 8.49 -2.16 10.12
N THR A 17 7.55 -1.87 11.03
CA THR A 17 7.56 -2.35 12.42
C THR A 17 6.77 -3.66 12.63
N GLY A 18 6.02 -4.09 11.61
CA GLY A 18 5.10 -5.23 11.69
C GLY A 18 3.94 -5.00 12.67
N SER A 19 3.54 -3.74 12.87
CA SER A 19 2.44 -3.36 13.74
C SER A 19 1.11 -3.35 13.00
N ILE A 20 1.12 -3.12 11.70
CA ILE A 20 -0.04 -3.04 10.80
C ILE A 20 0.24 -3.97 9.63
N HIS A 21 -0.75 -4.80 9.30
CA HIS A 21 -0.73 -5.69 8.15
C HIS A 21 -2.00 -5.48 7.34
N ILE A 22 -1.85 -5.45 6.01
CA ILE A 22 -2.95 -5.35 5.07
C ILE A 22 -2.89 -6.55 4.14
N ALA A 23 -4.06 -7.13 3.88
CA ALA A 23 -4.21 -8.16 2.89
C ALA A 23 -5.12 -7.69 1.76
N MET A 24 -4.75 -8.05 0.54
CA MET A 24 -5.47 -7.73 -0.69
C MET A 24 -5.71 -8.99 -1.52
N ASN A 25 -6.71 -8.92 -2.40
CA ASN A 25 -6.93 -9.91 -3.45
C ASN A 25 -6.10 -9.56 -4.72
N PRO A 26 -6.14 -10.38 -5.78
CA PRO A 26 -5.40 -10.10 -7.01
C PRO A 26 -5.90 -8.89 -7.80
N GLN A 27 -7.09 -8.39 -7.48
CA GLN A 27 -7.65 -7.16 -8.04
C GLN A 27 -7.20 -5.91 -7.26
N ALA A 28 -6.24 -6.05 -6.34
CA ALA A 28 -5.75 -4.99 -5.45
C ALA A 28 -6.84 -4.37 -4.54
N LEU A 29 -7.87 -5.16 -4.21
CA LEU A 29 -8.89 -4.78 -3.24
C LEU A 29 -8.52 -5.32 -1.85
N VAL A 30 -8.62 -4.46 -0.85
CA VAL A 30 -8.39 -4.77 0.56
C VAL A 30 -9.41 -5.79 1.05
N LEU A 31 -8.89 -6.89 1.58
CA LEU A 31 -9.65 -7.96 2.22
C LEU A 31 -9.68 -7.78 3.73
N SER A 32 -8.55 -7.40 4.33
CA SER A 32 -8.47 -7.21 5.78
C SER A 32 -7.34 -6.25 6.15
N VAL A 33 -7.59 -5.50 7.23
CA VAL A 33 -6.57 -4.75 7.98
C VAL A 33 -6.42 -5.42 9.34
N SER A 34 -5.19 -5.67 9.75
CA SER A 34 -4.83 -6.20 11.06
C SER A 34 -3.88 -5.23 11.75
N ILE A 35 -4.19 -4.87 12.99
CA ILE A 35 -3.33 -3.99 13.81
C ILE A 35 -2.98 -4.77 15.07
N ASN A 36 -1.69 -4.81 15.40
CA ASN A 36 -1.18 -5.50 16.58
C ASN A 36 -1.61 -4.74 17.86
N GLU A 37 -2.08 -5.45 18.89
CA GLU A 37 -2.48 -4.81 20.17
C GLU A 37 -1.35 -4.01 20.82
N GLY A 38 -0.10 -4.44 20.63
CA GLY A 38 1.10 -3.79 21.13
C GLY A 38 1.68 -2.71 20.21
N TRP A 39 0.99 -2.27 19.16
CA TRP A 39 1.55 -1.35 18.15
C TRP A 39 2.19 -0.09 18.76
N ARG A 40 1.60 0.44 19.84
CA ARG A 40 2.12 1.64 20.56
C ARG A 40 3.51 1.46 21.17
N LYS A 41 3.97 0.22 21.34
CA LYS A 41 5.32 -0.08 21.81
C LYS A 41 6.38 0.07 20.70
N LYS A 42 5.95 0.09 19.44
CA LYS A 42 6.81 0.08 18.26
C LYS A 42 6.60 1.30 17.35
N LEU A 43 5.42 1.90 17.39
CA LEU A 43 5.03 3.06 16.60
C LEU A 43 4.53 4.17 17.51
N ALA A 44 5.05 5.38 17.30
CA ALA A 44 4.46 6.56 17.89
C ALA A 44 3.06 6.81 17.26
N PRO A 45 2.08 7.34 18.01
CA PRO A 45 0.76 7.67 17.46
C PRO A 45 0.81 8.55 16.21
N GLU A 46 1.79 9.45 16.12
CA GLU A 46 2.03 10.34 14.98
C GLU A 46 2.44 9.56 13.71
N GLN A 47 3.09 8.41 13.87
CA GLN A 47 3.57 7.56 12.76
C GLN A 47 2.53 6.54 12.29
N PHE A 48 1.40 6.42 13.00
CA PHE A 48 0.41 5.39 12.72
C PHE A 48 -0.21 5.52 11.31
N ALA A 49 -0.48 6.74 10.88
CA ALA A 49 -1.07 7.00 9.56
C ALA A 49 -0.12 6.62 8.42
N ASP A 50 1.16 6.98 8.56
CA ASP A 50 2.21 6.63 7.61
C ASP A 50 2.42 5.11 7.57
N ALA A 51 2.49 4.46 8.74
CA ALA A 51 2.61 3.01 8.83
C ALA A 51 1.44 2.28 8.14
N LEU A 52 0.21 2.80 8.27
CA LEU A 52 -0.97 2.23 7.59
C LEU A 52 -0.85 2.36 6.07
N LEU A 53 -0.38 3.51 5.58
CA LEU A 53 -0.18 3.76 4.17
C LEU A 53 0.97 2.92 3.60
N ASP A 54 2.03 2.71 4.36
CA ASP A 54 3.17 1.87 3.97
C ASP A 54 2.76 0.40 3.86
N ALA A 55 2.00 -0.13 4.83
CA ALA A 55 1.46 -1.48 4.75
C ALA A 55 0.54 -1.67 3.53
N TYR A 56 -0.25 -0.64 3.18
CA TYR A 56 -1.09 -0.65 1.98
C TYR A 56 -0.25 -0.70 0.70
N ARG A 57 0.77 0.16 0.60
CA ARG A 57 1.68 0.22 -0.55
C ARG A 57 2.44 -1.09 -0.73
N GLU A 58 2.88 -1.70 0.36
CA GLU A 58 3.58 -2.99 0.32
C GLU A 58 2.64 -4.10 -0.19
N ALA A 59 1.40 -4.18 0.34
CA ALA A 59 0.43 -5.17 -0.11
C ALA A 59 0.06 -4.99 -1.59
N MET A 60 -0.10 -3.73 -2.03
CA MET A 60 -0.37 -3.40 -3.42
C MET A 60 0.80 -3.78 -4.33
N GLN A 61 2.04 -3.49 -3.92
CA GLN A 61 3.23 -3.86 -4.69
C GLN A 61 3.35 -5.37 -4.84
N THR A 62 3.08 -6.13 -3.77
CA THR A 62 3.04 -7.60 -3.80
C THR A 62 1.97 -8.11 -4.77
N ALA A 63 0.74 -7.55 -4.73
CA ALA A 63 -0.34 -7.94 -5.63
C ALA A 63 -0.01 -7.65 -7.11
N ILE A 64 0.56 -6.48 -7.40
CA ILE A 64 0.98 -6.10 -8.75
C ILE A 64 2.10 -7.00 -9.27
N SER A 65 3.10 -7.30 -8.42
CA SER A 65 4.25 -8.12 -8.81
C SER A 65 3.83 -9.56 -9.11
N ALA A 66 2.86 -10.08 -8.35
CA ALA A 66 2.28 -11.39 -8.61
C ALA A 66 1.42 -11.40 -9.89
N ALA A 67 0.64 -10.34 -10.15
CA ALA A 67 -0.13 -10.20 -11.39
C ALA A 67 0.76 -10.07 -12.64
N ALA A 68 1.90 -9.39 -12.54
CA ALA A 68 2.88 -9.30 -13.62
C ALA A 68 3.51 -10.66 -13.94
N THR A 69 3.85 -11.44 -12.90
CA THR A 69 4.37 -12.81 -13.05
C THR A 69 3.32 -13.77 -13.65
N ALA A 70 2.05 -13.62 -13.26
CA ALA A 70 0.94 -14.41 -13.79
C ALA A 70 0.52 -13.99 -15.22
N GLY A 71 0.67 -12.69 -15.55
CA GLY A 71 0.30 -12.09 -16.83
C GLY A 71 1.17 -12.47 -18.03
N SER A 72 2.27 -13.20 -17.80
CA SER A 72 2.98 -13.95 -18.85
C SER A 72 2.15 -15.11 -19.41
N SER A 73 0.99 -15.41 -18.81
CA SER A 73 0.02 -16.41 -19.26
C SER A 73 -1.41 -15.85 -19.25
N GLY A 74 -1.75 -14.99 -20.22
CA GLY A 74 -3.15 -14.77 -20.62
C GLY A 74 -3.80 -13.48 -20.09
N ALA A 75 -4.33 -12.69 -21.01
CA ALA A 75 -4.81 -11.33 -20.84
C ALA A 75 -6.09 -11.16 -20.01
N ALA A 76 -6.10 -10.14 -19.13
CA ALA A 76 -7.30 -9.40 -18.75
C ALA A 76 -6.95 -7.91 -18.58
N ARG A 77 -7.31 -7.09 -19.59
CA ARG A 77 -6.97 -5.67 -19.69
C ARG A 77 -8.08 -4.80 -19.07
N GLY A 78 -7.85 -4.30 -17.85
CA GLY A 78 -8.51 -3.11 -17.33
C GLY A 78 -7.65 -1.84 -17.55
N PRO A 79 -8.23 -0.63 -17.50
CA PRO A 79 -7.47 0.61 -17.71
C PRO A 79 -6.36 0.84 -16.65
N ALA A 80 -6.56 0.39 -15.41
CA ALA A 80 -5.53 0.40 -14.37
C ALA A 80 -4.35 -0.54 -14.69
N SER A 81 -4.63 -1.70 -15.29
CA SER A 81 -3.61 -2.68 -15.72
C SER A 81 -2.74 -2.15 -16.87
N GLN A 82 -3.28 -1.29 -17.74
CA GLN A 82 -2.50 -0.67 -18.83
C GLN A 82 -1.54 0.42 -18.34
N ALA A 83 -1.95 1.23 -17.35
CA ALA A 83 -1.06 2.24 -16.75
C ALA A 83 0.13 1.58 -16.02
N ILE A 84 -0.11 0.45 -15.35
CA ILE A 84 0.89 -0.29 -14.58
C ILE A 84 1.83 -1.09 -15.50
N ALA A 85 1.32 -1.71 -16.57
CA ALA A 85 2.14 -2.43 -17.55
C ALA A 85 3.13 -1.52 -18.29
N LYS A 86 2.81 -0.22 -18.45
CA LYS A 86 3.72 0.76 -19.04
C LYS A 86 4.90 1.08 -18.12
N ILE A 87 4.69 1.11 -16.81
CA ILE A 87 5.74 1.41 -15.82
C ILE A 87 6.70 0.21 -15.65
N LEU A 88 6.18 -1.02 -15.76
CA LEU A 88 6.96 -2.25 -15.57
C LEU A 88 7.83 -2.64 -16.78
N ARG A 89 7.45 -2.24 -18.00
CA ARG A 89 8.20 -2.57 -19.22
C ARG A 89 9.58 -1.89 -19.30
N ASP A 90 9.80 -0.82 -18.54
CA ASP A 90 11.07 -0.08 -18.51
C ASP A 90 12.09 -0.65 -17.52
N TYR A 91 11.79 -1.77 -16.83
CA TYR A 91 12.52 -2.20 -15.63
C TYR A 91 13.30 -3.51 -15.70
N ASP A 92 13.18 -4.32 -16.75
CA ASP A 92 13.55 -5.75 -16.69
C ASP A 92 14.58 -6.17 -17.76
N ASP A 93 15.73 -5.50 -17.80
CA ASP A 93 16.90 -5.95 -18.57
C ASP A 93 18.18 -5.84 -17.73
N ASP A 94 18.51 -6.92 -17.02
CA ASP A 94 19.84 -7.58 -17.09
C ASP A 94 20.04 -8.62 -15.97
N GLY A 95 20.47 -9.83 -16.39
CA GLY A 95 20.78 -11.00 -15.55
C GLY A 95 22.27 -11.15 -15.16
N PRO A 96 22.66 -12.19 -14.38
CA PRO A 96 23.68 -12.03 -13.33
C PRO A 96 24.95 -12.90 -13.46
N SER A 97 26.10 -12.41 -12.95
CA SER A 97 27.12 -13.22 -12.23
C SER A 97 28.16 -12.35 -11.49
N ALA A 98 28.73 -12.89 -10.39
CA ALA A 98 29.87 -12.45 -9.55
C ALA A 98 29.90 -11.03 -8.94
N ASP A 99 29.20 -10.06 -9.54
CA ASP A 99 29.07 -8.65 -9.19
C ASP A 99 28.16 -8.36 -7.98
N TRP A 100 27.82 -9.37 -7.18
CA TRP A 100 26.79 -9.28 -6.15
C TRP A 100 27.06 -8.19 -5.10
N TYR A 101 28.29 -8.02 -4.61
CA TYR A 101 28.61 -7.03 -3.56
C TYR A 101 28.72 -5.60 -4.10
N THR A 102 29.33 -5.42 -5.29
CA THR A 102 29.34 -4.13 -6.00
C THR A 102 27.92 -3.76 -6.43
N GLY A 103 27.13 -4.75 -6.85
CA GLY A 103 25.73 -4.66 -7.21
C GLY A 103 24.84 -4.29 -6.03
N ILE A 104 25.07 -4.82 -4.82
CA ILE A 104 24.33 -4.41 -3.61
C ILE A 104 24.65 -2.96 -3.23
N ARG A 105 25.91 -2.54 -3.32
CA ARG A 105 26.32 -1.16 -2.98
C ARG A 105 25.81 -0.17 -4.02
N ALA A 106 25.94 -0.51 -5.30
CA ALA A 106 25.35 0.22 -6.41
C ALA A 106 23.82 0.23 -6.31
N LYS A 107 23.17 -0.85 -5.85
CA LYS A 107 21.72 -0.92 -5.62
C LYS A 107 21.29 -0.06 -4.44
N LEU A 108 22.06 0.00 -3.35
CA LEU A 108 21.80 0.91 -2.23
C LEU A 108 21.97 2.38 -2.64
N ASP A 109 22.99 2.70 -3.44
CA ASP A 109 23.17 4.06 -3.97
C ASP A 109 22.11 4.41 -5.02
N ARG A 110 21.68 3.44 -5.85
CA ARG A 110 20.53 3.60 -6.76
C ARG A 110 19.21 3.78 -6.01
N ILE A 111 19.02 3.10 -4.88
CA ILE A 111 17.85 3.28 -4.00
C ILE A 111 17.88 4.67 -3.38
N LYS A 112 19.04 5.14 -2.91
CA LYS A 112 19.18 6.51 -2.38
C LYS A 112 19.00 7.58 -3.44
N GLN A 113 19.56 7.38 -4.63
CA GLN A 113 19.36 8.29 -5.78
C GLN A 113 17.93 8.26 -6.28
N ARG A 114 17.25 7.10 -6.30
CA ARG A 114 15.81 7.02 -6.61
C ARG A 114 14.98 7.71 -5.54
N ARG A 115 15.32 7.59 -4.27
CA ARG A 115 14.63 8.29 -3.20
C ARG A 115 14.81 9.80 -3.31
N LYS A 116 16.02 10.27 -3.63
CA LYS A 116 16.30 11.68 -3.90
C LYS A 116 15.60 12.18 -5.16
N ALA A 117 15.57 11.39 -6.22
CA ALA A 117 14.86 11.73 -7.46
C ALA A 117 13.34 11.69 -7.28
N ILE A 118 12.81 10.84 -6.40
CA ILE A 118 11.39 10.84 -6.00
C ILE A 118 11.10 12.07 -5.13
N GLU A 119 11.98 12.43 -4.20
CA GLU A 119 11.85 13.66 -3.39
C GLU A 119 11.95 14.93 -4.25
N GLU A 120 12.87 14.96 -5.21
CA GLU A 120 13.00 16.05 -6.20
C GLU A 120 11.81 16.08 -7.18
N TYR A 121 11.31 14.92 -7.63
CA TYR A 121 10.10 14.83 -8.44
C TYR A 121 8.84 15.21 -7.66
N VAL A 122 8.76 14.93 -6.36
CA VAL A 122 7.68 15.38 -5.48
C VAL A 122 7.78 16.88 -5.18
N ALA A 123 9.00 17.44 -5.13
CA ALA A 123 9.22 18.87 -5.00
C ALA A 123 8.90 19.64 -6.30
N GLU A 124 9.11 19.03 -7.47
CA GLU A 124 8.86 19.63 -8.79
C GLU A 124 7.45 19.33 -9.35
N ALA A 125 6.80 18.23 -8.92
CA ALA A 125 5.42 17.95 -9.26
C ALA A 125 4.52 18.94 -8.53
N ARG A 126 4.09 19.98 -9.25
CA ARG A 126 2.89 20.75 -8.92
C ARG A 126 1.81 19.76 -8.48
N VAL A 127 1.45 19.83 -7.20
CA VAL A 127 0.50 18.95 -6.52
C VAL A 127 -0.73 18.78 -7.41
N ASP A 128 -0.87 17.62 -8.04
CA ASP A 128 -2.12 17.23 -8.69
C ASP A 128 -3.22 17.36 -7.63
N PRO A 129 -4.36 17.98 -7.93
CA PRO A 129 -5.39 18.24 -6.94
C PRO A 129 -5.87 16.91 -6.33
N ILE A 130 -6.00 16.90 -5.01
CA ILE A 130 -6.64 15.79 -4.28
C ILE A 130 -8.06 15.67 -4.83
N ASP A 131 -8.39 14.50 -5.39
CA ASP A 131 -9.69 14.30 -6.02
C ASP A 131 -10.80 14.13 -4.99
N ARG A 132 -10.47 13.51 -3.84
CA ARG A 132 -11.47 13.15 -2.83
C ARG A 132 -10.83 12.90 -1.47
N GLU A 133 -11.49 13.40 -0.43
CA GLU A 133 -11.20 13.04 0.96
C GLU A 133 -12.24 12.04 1.48
N VAL A 134 -11.78 11.02 2.19
CA VAL A 134 -12.65 9.99 2.79
C VAL A 134 -12.30 9.84 4.27
N ARG A 135 -13.28 10.06 5.14
CA ARG A 135 -13.10 9.97 6.59
C ARG A 135 -13.67 8.67 7.14
N GLY A 136 -12.94 8.04 8.05
CA GLY A 136 -13.44 6.92 8.83
C GLY A 136 -14.62 7.35 9.73
N PRO A 137 -15.58 6.45 10.00
CA PRO A 137 -16.81 6.78 10.73
C PRO A 137 -16.57 7.26 12.17
N ASN A 138 -15.46 6.88 12.79
CA ASN A 138 -15.09 7.32 14.14
C ASN A 138 -14.16 8.53 14.10
N GLY A 139 -13.74 8.97 12.91
CA GLY A 139 -12.91 10.13 12.69
C GLY A 139 -11.46 9.97 13.16
N TYR A 140 -10.97 8.74 13.36
CA TYR A 140 -9.57 8.50 13.69
C TYR A 140 -8.67 8.69 12.48
N LEU A 141 -9.16 8.30 11.30
CA LEU A 141 -8.40 8.31 10.05
C LEU A 141 -9.13 9.09 8.96
N THR A 142 -8.35 9.79 8.15
CA THR A 142 -8.80 10.53 6.98
C THR A 142 -7.88 10.23 5.82
N PHE A 143 -8.43 9.78 4.70
CA PHE A 143 -7.71 9.34 3.52
C PHE A 143 -7.83 10.41 2.45
N GLN A 144 -6.71 10.83 1.88
CA GLN A 144 -6.72 11.64 0.68
C GLN A 144 -6.49 10.72 -0.51
N LEU A 145 -7.44 10.75 -1.45
CA LEU A 145 -7.43 9.93 -2.64
C LEU A 145 -7.05 10.78 -3.84
N GLN A 146 -6.19 10.22 -4.67
CA GLN A 146 -5.90 10.72 -6.01
C GLN A 146 -6.12 9.57 -6.99
N ARG A 147 -6.99 9.78 -7.98
CA ARG A 147 -7.41 8.79 -8.98
C ARG A 147 -7.91 7.48 -8.34
N GLY A 148 -8.58 7.58 -7.19
CA GLY A 148 -9.11 6.46 -6.44
C GLY A 148 -8.09 5.69 -5.60
N ILE A 149 -6.83 6.14 -5.52
CA ILE A 149 -5.77 5.51 -4.72
C ILE A 149 -5.44 6.40 -3.51
N PRO A 150 -5.25 5.84 -2.31
CA PRO A 150 -4.77 6.59 -1.15
C PRO A 150 -3.35 7.10 -1.38
N VAL A 151 -3.20 8.43 -1.39
CA VAL A 151 -1.89 9.10 -1.53
C VAL A 151 -1.37 9.61 -0.19
N SER A 152 -2.28 9.93 0.74
CA SER A 152 -1.94 10.26 2.12
C SER A 152 -3.03 9.78 3.08
N VAL A 153 -2.63 9.54 4.33
CA VAL A 153 -3.55 9.28 5.43
C VAL A 153 -3.19 10.26 6.55
N THR A 154 -4.21 10.90 7.12
CA THR A 154 -4.07 11.73 8.31
C THR A 154 -4.76 11.05 9.47
N ALA A 155 -4.11 11.02 10.63
CA ALA A 155 -4.71 10.51 11.85
C ALA A 155 -4.98 11.60 12.88
N ALA A 156 -6.10 11.48 13.59
CA ALA A 156 -6.39 12.29 14.76
C ALA A 156 -5.55 11.80 15.96
N VAL A 157 -4.30 12.24 16.03
CA VAL A 157 -3.30 11.79 17.02
C VAL A 157 -3.81 11.80 18.48
N PRO A 158 -4.54 12.82 18.97
CA PRO A 158 -5.08 12.78 20.33
C PRO A 158 -6.05 11.63 20.54
N ALA A 159 -6.86 11.32 19.53
CA ALA A 159 -7.86 10.25 19.56
C ALA A 159 -7.21 8.86 19.40
N LEU A 160 -6.10 8.76 18.65
CA LEU A 160 -5.32 7.52 18.54
C LEU A 160 -4.73 7.06 19.88
N ARG A 161 -4.40 7.98 20.79
CA ARG A 161 -3.78 7.62 22.08
C ARG A 161 -4.70 6.78 22.96
N SER A 162 -6.01 6.99 22.88
CA SER A 162 -7.03 6.29 23.68
C SER A 162 -7.85 5.26 22.89
N ALA A 163 -7.78 5.25 21.56
CA ALA A 163 -8.55 4.31 20.73
C ALA A 163 -8.14 2.84 20.97
N SER A 164 -9.10 1.92 21.03
CA SER A 164 -8.77 0.50 21.01
C SER A 164 -8.29 0.07 19.62
N THR A 165 -7.44 -0.95 19.56
CA THR A 165 -6.95 -1.53 18.31
C THR A 165 -8.10 -1.96 17.39
N GLU A 166 -9.18 -2.48 17.96
CA GLU A 166 -10.38 -2.89 17.23
C GLU A 166 -11.12 -1.69 16.62
N LEU A 167 -11.19 -0.55 17.32
CA LEU A 167 -11.79 0.67 16.76
C LEU A 167 -10.95 1.21 15.60
N LEU A 168 -9.62 1.23 15.74
CA LEU A 168 -8.73 1.65 14.66
C LEU A 168 -8.85 0.75 13.43
N ARG A 169 -8.96 -0.57 13.64
CA ARG A 169 -9.16 -1.56 12.58
C ARG A 169 -10.48 -1.33 11.85
N LYS A 170 -11.56 -1.14 12.60
CA LYS A 170 -12.89 -0.83 12.05
C LYS A 170 -12.88 0.49 11.27
N ASP A 171 -12.23 1.51 11.79
CA ASP A 171 -12.14 2.82 11.15
C ASP A 171 -11.38 2.75 9.83
N ALA A 172 -10.22 2.07 9.83
CA ALA A 172 -9.42 1.85 8.63
C ALA A 172 -10.20 1.07 7.56
N MET A 173 -10.83 -0.06 7.93
CA MET A 173 -11.65 -0.84 7.00
C MET A 173 -12.82 -0.04 6.43
N ALA A 174 -13.49 0.75 7.26
CA ALA A 174 -14.60 1.59 6.80
C ALA A 174 -14.12 2.71 5.85
N ALA A 175 -12.96 3.31 6.10
CA ALA A 175 -12.34 4.28 5.20
C ALA A 175 -11.97 3.65 3.85
N PHE A 176 -11.34 2.46 3.84
CA PHE A 176 -11.08 1.72 2.61
C PHE A 176 -12.37 1.37 1.84
N ARG A 177 -13.44 0.97 2.56
CA ARG A 177 -14.73 0.69 1.92
C ARG A 177 -15.33 1.94 1.30
N ALA A 178 -15.34 3.07 2.01
CA ALA A 178 -15.85 4.34 1.50
C ALA A 178 -15.02 4.90 0.31
N ALA A 179 -13.76 4.46 0.20
CA ALA A 179 -12.88 4.71 -0.94
C ALA A 179 -13.09 3.74 -2.13
N ASN A 180 -14.01 2.77 -2.02
CA ASN A 180 -14.21 1.67 -2.99
C ASN A 180 -12.97 0.79 -3.20
N LEU A 181 -12.18 0.61 -2.14
CA LEU A 181 -10.94 -0.16 -2.14
C LEU A 181 -11.08 -1.53 -1.47
N THR A 182 -12.29 -1.97 -1.14
CA THR A 182 -12.56 -3.26 -0.51
C THR A 182 -13.26 -4.21 -1.48
N ALA A 183 -13.08 -5.52 -1.29
CA ALA A 183 -13.72 -6.54 -2.13
C ALA A 183 -15.22 -6.77 -1.81
N GLU A 184 -15.75 -6.15 -0.75
CA GLU A 184 -17.17 -6.21 -0.39
C GLU A 184 -17.97 -5.13 -1.13
N ASN A 185 -18.97 -5.58 -1.90
CA ASN A 185 -20.13 -4.77 -2.34
C ASN A 185 -21.14 -4.63 -1.20
#